data_AF-I9P697-F1
#
_entry.id   AF-I9P697-F1
#
_cell.length_a   1.000
_cell.length_b   1.000
_cell.length_c   1.000
_cell.angle_alpha   90.00
_cell.angle_beta   90.00
_cell.angle_gamma   90.00
#
_symmetry.space_group_name_H-M   'P 1'
#
loop_
_entity.id
_entity.type
_entity.pdbx_description
1 polymer ?
#
loop_
_entity_poly.entity_id
_entity_poly.type
_entity_poly.pdbx_seq_one_letter_code
_entity_poly.pdbx_strand_id
1 'polypeptide(L)'
;MLKKDILLNGVVVGSYEATGNTLEDLKAAEKILKDKGLHAEATVNDAIYYQANSFAIIAKEIYEKDLRKSPFKGSSVSPFVVNATFSIELYLKAIHDAYGKIRGHNLLALYKGMPKKGKDFFLTSASVVRGFYNLHEGEDILTCLDSLSQAFEKWRYVWENNGIGTEIQSIRYTMHVAHEACCRVRDSIKT
;
A
#
# COMPACT_ATOMS: atom_id res chain seq x y z
N MET A 1 7.42 -6.25 -37.15
CA MET A 1 7.81 -5.73 -35.83
C MET A 1 6.65 -5.98 -34.87
N LEU A 2 6.92 -6.16 -33.57
CA LEU A 2 5.89 -6.44 -32.57
C LEU A 2 5.34 -5.11 -32.08
N LYS A 3 4.05 -4.87 -32.27
CA LYS A 3 3.38 -3.67 -31.79
C LYS A 3 2.91 -3.86 -30.34
N LYS A 4 3.14 -2.89 -29.47
CA LYS A 4 2.69 -2.89 -28.08
C LYS A 4 1.72 -1.75 -27.83
N ASP A 5 0.65 -2.06 -27.11
CA ASP A 5 -0.35 -1.07 -26.70
C ASP A 5 0.10 -0.32 -25.44
N ILE A 6 -0.20 0.98 -25.42
CA ILE A 6 -0.05 1.84 -24.26
C ILE A 6 -1.41 1.90 -23.57
N LEU A 7 -1.46 1.44 -22.33
CA LEU A 7 -2.67 1.41 -21.53
C LEU A 7 -2.64 2.54 -20.49
N LEU A 8 -3.71 3.33 -20.43
CA LEU A 8 -3.97 4.28 -19.35
C LEU A 8 -5.28 3.87 -18.67
N ASN A 9 -5.21 3.49 -17.40
CA ASN A 9 -6.36 2.99 -16.63
C ASN A 9 -7.11 1.83 -17.32
N GLY A 10 -6.38 0.93 -17.96
CA GLY A 10 -6.94 -0.22 -18.68
C GLY A 10 -7.50 0.08 -20.08
N VAL A 11 -7.44 1.35 -20.52
CA VAL A 11 -7.88 1.77 -21.86
C VAL A 11 -6.66 1.93 -22.77
N VAL A 12 -6.73 1.40 -23.99
CA VAL A 12 -5.69 1.61 -25.00
C VAL A 12 -5.72 3.07 -25.45
N VAL A 13 -4.64 3.80 -25.17
CA VAL A 13 -4.50 5.22 -25.52
C VAL A 13 -3.46 5.46 -26.62
N GLY A 14 -2.76 4.42 -27.06
CA GLY A 14 -1.75 4.51 -28.10
C GLY A 14 -1.06 3.17 -28.30
N SER A 15 -0.11 3.14 -29.22
CA SER A 15 0.73 1.97 -29.45
C SER A 15 2.05 2.39 -30.07
N TYR A 16 3.09 1.59 -29.85
CA TYR A 16 4.43 1.81 -30.40
C TYR A 16 5.00 0.50 -30.95
N GLU A 17 5.96 0.60 -31.86
CA GLU A 17 6.70 -0.55 -32.36
C GLU A 17 7.78 -0.92 -31.34
N ALA A 18 7.74 -2.16 -30.84
CA ALA A 18 8.70 -2.65 -29.87
C ALA A 18 10.05 -2.91 -30.55
N THR A 19 11.08 -2.29 -29.99
CA THR A 19 12.48 -2.42 -30.41
C THR A 19 13.19 -3.60 -29.75
N GLY A 20 12.63 -4.10 -28.64
CA GLY A 20 13.28 -5.07 -27.75
C GLY A 20 14.20 -4.42 -26.71
N ASN A 21 14.46 -3.11 -26.82
CA ASN A 21 15.19 -2.32 -25.84
C ASN A 21 14.20 -1.58 -24.93
N THR A 22 14.19 -1.93 -23.64
CA THR A 22 13.25 -1.37 -22.67
C THR A 22 13.32 0.16 -22.57
N LEU A 23 14.51 0.76 -22.67
CA LEU A 23 14.66 2.21 -22.54
C LEU A 23 14.15 2.95 -23.78
N GLU A 24 14.36 2.38 -24.97
CA GLU A 24 13.87 2.97 -26.22
C GLU A 24 12.35 2.84 -26.33
N ASP A 25 11.82 1.66 -25.97
CA ASP A 25 10.37 1.40 -25.87
C ASP A 25 9.69 2.37 -24.89
N LEU A 26 10.30 2.62 -23.73
CA LEU A 26 9.79 3.56 -22.73
C LEU A 26 9.73 5.00 -23.29
N LYS A 27 10.81 5.47 -23.93
CA LYS A 27 10.86 6.79 -24.55
C LYS A 27 9.81 6.95 -25.65
N ALA A 28 9.60 5.92 -26.46
CA ALA A 28 8.58 5.94 -27.50
C ALA A 28 7.16 6.05 -26.91
N ALA A 29 6.86 5.26 -25.88
CA ALA A 29 5.58 5.32 -25.18
C ALA A 29 5.35 6.68 -24.48
N GLU A 30 6.39 7.19 -23.81
CA GLU A 30 6.35 8.49 -23.13
C GLU A 30 6.09 9.64 -24.10
N LYS A 31 6.75 9.62 -25.26
CA LYS A 31 6.51 10.61 -26.32
C LYS A 31 5.05 10.60 -26.76
N ILE A 32 4.48 9.43 -27.02
CA ILE A 32 3.07 9.31 -27.43
C ILE A 32 2.13 9.84 -26.35
N LEU A 33 2.42 9.58 -25.08
CA LEU A 33 1.62 10.11 -23.97
C LEU A 33 1.72 11.64 -23.87
N LYS A 34 2.93 12.20 -24.06
CA LYS A 34 3.15 13.66 -24.06
C LYS A 34 2.43 14.34 -25.21
N ASP A 35 2.57 13.81 -26.42
CA ASP A 35 1.93 14.34 -27.63
C ASP A 35 0.39 14.34 -27.52
N LYS A 36 -0.18 13.41 -26.75
CA LYS A 36 -1.63 13.34 -26.48
C LYS A 36 -2.08 14.16 -25.26
N GLY A 37 -1.18 14.83 -24.56
CA GLY A 37 -1.50 15.51 -23.29
C GLY A 37 -1.93 14.55 -22.17
N LEU A 38 -1.57 13.27 -22.29
CA LEU A 38 -1.91 12.19 -21.35
C LEU A 38 -0.76 11.85 -20.39
N HIS A 39 0.41 12.45 -20.60
CA HIS A 39 1.56 12.25 -19.73
C HIS A 39 1.41 13.05 -18.44
N ALA A 40 1.45 12.35 -17.30
CA ALA A 40 1.59 12.94 -15.99
C ALA A 40 2.97 12.55 -15.43
N GLU A 41 3.72 13.52 -14.92
CA GLU A 41 4.96 13.22 -14.21
C GLU A 41 4.63 12.47 -12.91
N ALA A 42 5.21 11.28 -12.77
CA ALA A 42 5.07 10.51 -11.54
C ALA A 42 5.92 11.16 -10.44
N THR A 43 5.28 11.55 -9.35
CA THR A 43 5.99 12.05 -8.17
C THR A 43 6.60 10.89 -7.37
N VAL A 44 7.56 11.20 -6.48
CA VAL A 44 8.06 10.21 -5.49
C VAL A 44 6.91 9.67 -4.65
N ASN A 45 5.96 10.54 -4.27
CA ASN A 45 4.74 10.18 -3.58
C ASN A 45 3.93 9.10 -4.33
N ASP A 46 3.72 9.30 -5.63
CA ASP A 46 3.03 8.35 -6.48
C ASP A 46 3.77 7.01 -6.54
N ALA A 47 5.10 7.04 -6.69
CA ALA A 47 5.90 5.82 -6.71
C ALA A 47 5.76 5.02 -5.39
N ILE A 48 5.84 5.68 -4.23
CA ILE A 48 5.65 5.02 -2.92
C ILE A 48 4.24 4.45 -2.81
N TYR A 49 3.22 5.21 -3.21
CA TYR A 49 1.81 4.78 -3.18
C TYR A 49 1.57 3.55 -4.07
N TYR A 50 2.06 3.54 -5.31
CA TYR A 50 1.85 2.43 -6.23
C TYR A 50 2.61 1.17 -5.77
N GLN A 51 3.77 1.34 -5.15
CA GLN A 51 4.46 0.24 -4.48
C GLN A 51 3.63 -0.30 -3.31
N ALA A 52 3.13 0.56 -2.41
CA ALA A 52 2.27 0.18 -1.30
C ALA A 52 1.04 -0.62 -1.79
N ASN A 53 0.38 -0.12 -2.82
CA ASN A 53 -0.81 -0.74 -3.41
C ASN A 53 -0.52 -2.13 -4.00
N SER A 54 0.65 -2.32 -4.61
CA SER A 54 1.04 -3.63 -5.13
C SER A 54 1.13 -4.67 -4.01
N PHE A 55 1.78 -4.33 -2.89
CA PHE A 55 1.84 -5.22 -1.71
C PHE A 55 0.47 -5.43 -1.05
N ALA A 56 -0.36 -4.38 -0.97
CA ALA A 56 -1.72 -4.48 -0.42
C ALA A 56 -2.63 -5.40 -1.25
N ILE A 57 -2.54 -5.34 -2.58
CA ILE A 57 -3.27 -6.24 -3.49
C ILE A 57 -2.87 -7.69 -3.24
N ILE A 58 -1.57 -7.99 -3.17
CA ILE A 58 -1.09 -9.35 -2.90
C ILE A 58 -1.56 -9.83 -1.52
N ALA A 59 -1.47 -9.00 -0.48
CA ALA A 59 -2.00 -9.35 0.84
C ALA A 59 -3.51 -9.66 0.79
N LYS A 60 -4.30 -8.82 0.08
CA LYS A 60 -5.73 -9.05 -0.10
C LYS A 60 -6.00 -10.37 -0.83
N GLU A 61 -5.28 -10.65 -1.91
CA GLU A 61 -5.42 -11.91 -2.64
C GLU A 61 -5.12 -13.13 -1.78
N ILE A 62 -4.03 -13.08 -1.00
CA ILE A 62 -3.69 -14.15 -0.06
C ILE A 62 -4.83 -14.34 0.95
N TYR A 63 -5.36 -13.26 1.52
CA TYR A 63 -6.46 -13.36 2.46
C TYR A 63 -7.70 -14.02 1.84
N GLU A 64 -8.15 -13.54 0.68
CA GLU A 64 -9.39 -14.03 0.04
C GLU A 64 -9.26 -15.48 -0.46
N LYS A 65 -8.06 -15.88 -0.92
CA LYS A 65 -7.81 -17.23 -1.46
C LYS A 65 -7.53 -18.25 -0.35
N ASP A 66 -6.69 -17.89 0.62
CA ASP A 66 -6.02 -18.85 1.51
C ASP A 66 -6.43 -18.73 2.99
N LEU A 67 -6.81 -17.54 3.47
CA LEU A 67 -7.03 -17.30 4.91
C LEU A 67 -8.50 -17.11 5.29
N ARG A 68 -9.34 -16.66 4.36
CA ARG A 68 -10.79 -16.47 4.58
C ARG A 68 -11.59 -17.76 4.40
N LYS A 69 -11.09 -18.68 3.58
CA LYS A 69 -11.80 -19.91 3.20
C LYS A 69 -11.38 -21.10 4.07
N SER A 70 -12.24 -22.10 4.12
CA SER A 70 -11.91 -23.41 4.67
C SER A 70 -11.49 -24.35 3.54
N PRO A 71 -10.41 -25.14 3.70
CA PRO A 71 -9.52 -25.20 4.86
C PRO A 71 -8.63 -23.97 4.98
N PHE A 72 -8.41 -23.51 6.21
CA PHE A 72 -7.48 -22.41 6.50
C PHE A 72 -6.05 -22.82 6.17
N LYS A 73 -5.37 -22.08 5.30
CA LYS A 73 -4.02 -22.42 4.86
C LYS A 73 -2.97 -21.63 5.66
N GLY A 74 -2.53 -22.22 6.77
CA GLY A 74 -1.58 -21.60 7.70
C GLY A 74 -0.25 -21.15 7.08
N SER A 75 0.23 -21.84 6.03
CA SER A 75 1.46 -21.47 5.31
C SER A 75 1.39 -20.07 4.68
N SER A 76 0.19 -19.54 4.46
CA SER A 76 -0.03 -18.26 3.81
C SER A 76 -0.09 -17.08 4.78
N VAL A 77 -0.03 -17.33 6.10
CA VAL A 77 -0.08 -16.28 7.12
C VAL A 77 1.15 -15.38 7.06
N SER A 78 2.36 -15.94 7.04
CA SER A 78 3.59 -15.11 7.00
C SER A 78 3.63 -14.22 5.73
N PRO A 79 3.41 -14.75 4.51
CA PRO A 79 3.30 -13.92 3.31
C PRO A 79 2.23 -12.82 3.44
N PHE A 80 1.05 -13.12 3.98
CA PHE A 80 0.00 -12.13 4.21
C PHE A 80 0.47 -11.01 5.14
N VAL A 81 1.01 -11.36 6.32
CA VAL A 81 1.43 -10.37 7.32
C VAL A 81 2.55 -9.50 6.78
N VAL A 82 3.55 -10.08 6.13
CA VAL A 82 4.69 -9.34 5.55
C VAL A 82 4.21 -8.37 4.47
N ASN A 83 3.38 -8.82 3.52
CA ASN A 83 2.86 -7.94 2.47
C ASN A 83 1.98 -6.81 3.05
N ALA A 84 1.09 -7.13 3.99
CA ALA A 84 0.18 -6.15 4.58
C ALA A 84 0.91 -5.12 5.45
N THR A 85 1.85 -5.56 6.29
CA THR A 85 2.61 -4.64 7.16
C THR A 85 3.55 -3.76 6.36
N PHE A 86 4.16 -4.29 5.29
CA PHE A 86 4.98 -3.49 4.40
C PHE A 86 4.16 -2.48 3.57
N SER A 87 2.96 -2.84 3.12
CA SER A 87 2.08 -1.88 2.45
C SER A 87 1.65 -0.76 3.39
N ILE A 88 1.31 -1.06 4.65
CA ILE A 88 1.02 -0.05 5.69
C ILE A 88 2.22 0.90 5.87
N GLU A 89 3.44 0.36 6.01
CA GLU A 89 4.66 1.16 6.12
C GLU A 89 4.80 2.15 4.96
N LEU A 90 4.63 1.66 3.73
CA LEU A 90 4.75 2.46 2.52
C LEU A 90 3.63 3.51 2.41
N TYR A 91 2.38 3.18 2.74
CA TYR A 91 1.31 4.18 2.79
C TYR A 91 1.59 5.29 3.80
N LEU A 92 2.05 4.94 5.01
CA LEU A 92 2.44 5.94 6.01
C LEU A 92 3.57 6.84 5.48
N LYS A 93 4.56 6.25 4.79
CA LYS A 93 5.65 7.00 4.15
C LYS A 93 5.16 7.91 3.01
N ALA A 94 4.19 7.48 2.21
CA ALA A 94 3.58 8.32 1.19
C ALA A 94 2.83 9.50 1.83
N ILE A 95 2.09 9.30 2.92
CA ILE A 95 1.44 10.40 3.63
C ILE A 95 2.48 11.39 4.18
N HIS A 96 3.61 10.88 4.66
CA HIS A 96 4.73 11.72 5.09
C HIS A 96 5.30 12.54 3.95
N ASP A 97 5.65 11.90 2.84
CA ASP A 97 6.28 12.55 1.69
C ASP A 97 5.44 13.74 1.15
N ALA A 98 4.11 13.67 1.29
CA ALA A 98 3.21 14.77 0.93
C ALA A 98 3.35 16.03 1.81
N TYR A 99 3.86 15.91 3.04
CA TYR A 99 3.91 17.00 4.03
C TYR A 99 5.29 17.17 4.71
N GLY A 100 6.29 16.35 4.37
CA GLY A 100 7.62 16.33 4.99
C GLY A 100 8.42 15.09 4.62
N LYS A 101 9.58 14.87 5.27
CA LYS A 101 10.38 13.66 5.10
C LYS A 101 10.56 12.95 6.43
N ILE A 102 10.26 11.66 6.48
CA ILE A 102 10.58 10.80 7.62
C ILE A 102 11.36 9.56 7.15
N ARG A 103 12.22 9.06 8.03
CA ARG A 103 12.94 7.79 7.87
C ARG A 103 12.55 6.86 9.01
N GLY A 104 12.64 5.55 8.77
CA GLY A 104 12.32 4.51 9.74
C GLY A 104 11.32 3.49 9.22
N HIS A 105 11.06 2.47 10.03
CA HIS A 105 10.22 1.31 9.68
C HIS A 105 9.16 1.00 10.74
N ASN A 106 9.26 1.59 11.94
CA ASN A 106 8.29 1.36 13.00
C ASN A 106 6.97 2.12 12.72
N LEU A 107 5.86 1.38 12.56
CA LEU A 107 4.58 1.94 12.13
C LEU A 107 4.02 3.01 13.07
N LEU A 108 4.07 2.76 14.39
CA LEU A 108 3.58 3.73 15.37
C LEU A 108 4.47 4.98 15.40
N ALA A 109 5.78 4.84 15.28
CA ALA A 109 6.70 5.97 15.19
C ALA A 109 6.47 6.79 13.91
N LEU A 110 6.24 6.11 12.77
CA LEU A 110 5.86 6.76 11.52
C LEU A 110 4.57 7.56 11.72
N TYR A 111 3.52 6.98 12.29
CA TYR A 111 2.29 7.72 12.60
C TYR A 111 2.54 8.91 13.55
N LYS A 112 3.27 8.71 14.66
CA LYS A 112 3.55 9.76 15.64
C LYS A 112 4.34 10.92 15.06
N GLY A 113 5.27 10.66 14.15
CA GLY A 113 6.04 11.68 13.45
C GLY A 113 5.25 12.46 12.38
N MET A 114 4.05 12.00 12.03
CA MET A 114 3.26 12.60 10.94
C MET A 114 2.78 14.02 11.29
N PRO A 115 2.80 14.96 10.32
CA PRO A 115 2.18 16.27 10.49
C PRO A 115 0.69 16.16 10.83
N LYS A 116 0.16 17.14 11.56
CA LYS A 116 -1.23 17.14 12.04
C LYS A 116 -2.23 16.85 10.90
N LYS A 117 -2.07 17.50 9.74
CA LYS A 117 -2.95 17.30 8.58
C LYS A 117 -3.00 15.84 8.12
N GLY A 118 -1.86 15.16 8.07
CA GLY A 118 -1.79 13.73 7.74
C GLY A 118 -2.48 12.87 8.81
N LYS A 119 -2.28 13.17 10.10
CA LYS A 119 -2.93 12.46 11.20
C LYS A 119 -4.45 12.61 11.15
N ASP A 120 -4.92 13.81 10.83
CA ASP A 120 -6.36 14.10 10.71
C ASP A 120 -6.98 13.26 9.59
N PHE A 121 -6.33 13.15 8.42
CA PHE A 121 -6.77 12.25 7.35
C PHE A 121 -6.76 10.79 7.78
N PHE A 122 -5.71 10.36 8.49
CA PHE A 122 -5.57 8.98 8.95
C PHE A 122 -6.66 8.59 9.96
N LEU A 123 -6.92 9.44 10.97
CA LEU A 123 -7.96 9.22 11.96
C LEU A 123 -9.37 9.31 11.35
N THR A 124 -9.58 10.21 10.39
CA THR A 124 -10.86 10.28 9.65
C THR A 124 -11.10 8.98 8.89
N SER A 125 -10.10 8.49 8.15
CA SER A 125 -10.19 7.19 7.45
C SER A 125 -10.43 6.04 8.42
N ALA A 126 -9.77 6.06 9.59
CA ALA A 126 -9.98 5.07 10.65
C ALA A 126 -11.44 5.01 11.11
N SER A 127 -12.07 6.16 11.31
CA SER A 127 -13.49 6.24 11.66
C SER A 127 -14.40 5.75 10.53
N VAL A 128 -14.11 6.12 9.28
CA VAL A 128 -14.94 5.78 8.12
C VAL A 128 -15.00 4.28 7.89
N VAL A 129 -13.86 3.57 8.03
CA VAL A 129 -13.79 2.14 7.69
C VAL A 129 -13.99 1.21 8.88
N ARG A 130 -14.04 1.73 10.12
CA ARG A 130 -14.13 0.91 11.35
C ARG A 130 -15.27 -0.11 11.32
N GLY A 131 -16.42 0.27 10.76
CA GLY A 131 -17.62 -0.57 10.71
C GLY A 131 -17.50 -1.81 9.81
N PHE A 132 -16.49 -1.88 8.94
CA PHE A 132 -16.27 -3.03 8.07
C PHE A 132 -15.49 -4.18 8.75
N TYR A 133 -15.01 -3.96 9.97
CA TYR A 133 -14.10 -4.87 10.66
C TYR A 133 -14.60 -5.23 12.04
N ASN A 134 -14.54 -6.53 12.36
CA ASN A 134 -14.82 -7.03 13.69
C ASN A 134 -13.52 -7.06 14.51
N LEU A 135 -13.19 -5.94 15.14
CA LEU A 135 -12.06 -5.83 16.07
C LEU A 135 -12.53 -6.13 17.49
N HIS A 136 -11.59 -6.52 18.35
CA HIS A 136 -11.87 -6.77 19.77
C HIS A 136 -12.31 -5.48 20.47
N GLU A 137 -13.00 -5.62 21.60
CA GLU A 137 -13.40 -4.47 22.42
C GLU A 137 -12.17 -3.71 22.89
N GLY A 138 -12.19 -2.38 22.76
CA GLY A 138 -11.06 -1.52 23.11
C GLY A 138 -9.96 -1.43 22.04
N GLU A 139 -9.98 -2.25 20.98
CA GLU A 139 -9.06 -2.05 19.85
C GLU A 139 -9.46 -0.84 19.01
N ASP A 140 -8.53 0.11 18.93
CA ASP A 140 -8.56 1.25 18.01
C ASP A 140 -7.37 1.22 17.06
N ILE A 141 -7.33 2.16 16.12
CA ILE A 141 -6.28 2.24 15.11
C ILE A 141 -4.88 2.42 15.71
N LEU A 142 -4.74 3.08 16.86
CA LEU A 142 -3.43 3.30 17.48
C LEU A 142 -2.93 2.02 18.15
N THR A 143 -3.83 1.28 18.78
CA THR A 143 -3.57 -0.04 19.35
C THR A 143 -3.20 -1.04 18.25
N CYS A 144 -3.91 -1.01 17.12
CA CYS A 144 -3.55 -1.83 15.96
C CYS A 144 -2.18 -1.44 15.36
N LEU A 145 -1.85 -0.15 15.26
CA LEU A 145 -0.53 0.27 14.77
C LEU A 145 0.61 -0.15 15.71
N ASP A 146 0.39 -0.09 17.02
CA ASP A 146 1.37 -0.48 18.03
C ASP A 146 1.66 -1.98 17.95
N SER A 147 0.61 -2.82 17.88
CA SER A 147 0.76 -4.28 17.77
C SER A 147 1.45 -4.70 16.47
N LEU A 148 1.32 -3.90 15.40
CA LEU A 148 1.95 -4.15 14.10
C LEU A 148 3.33 -3.49 13.93
N SER A 149 3.77 -2.68 14.90
CA SER A 149 4.95 -1.81 14.78
C SER A 149 6.26 -2.54 14.48
N GLN A 150 6.35 -3.82 14.84
CA GLN A 150 7.48 -4.72 14.55
C GLN A 150 7.06 -5.99 13.79
N ALA A 151 5.80 -6.07 13.35
CA ALA A 151 5.27 -7.29 12.75
C ALA A 151 6.03 -7.67 11.47
N PHE A 152 6.43 -6.71 10.64
CA PHE A 152 7.23 -6.98 9.44
C PHE A 152 8.55 -7.71 9.77
N GLU A 153 9.29 -7.25 10.77
CA GLU A 153 10.56 -7.88 11.17
C GLU A 153 10.33 -9.26 11.78
N LYS A 154 9.42 -9.35 12.74
CA LYS A 154 9.10 -10.59 13.46
C LYS A 154 8.60 -11.70 12.53
N TRP A 155 7.76 -11.36 11.53
CA TRP A 155 7.17 -12.35 10.62
C TRP A 155 8.09 -12.79 9.49
N ARG A 156 9.12 -12.01 9.15
CA ARG A 156 10.20 -12.45 8.22
C ARG A 156 11.06 -13.54 8.84
N TYR A 157 11.25 -13.46 10.16
CA TYR A 157 12.04 -14.41 10.94
C TYR A 157 11.14 -15.16 11.94
N VAL A 158 9.95 -15.55 11.50
CA VAL A 158 8.97 -16.22 12.38
C VAL A 158 9.53 -17.52 12.98
N TRP A 159 10.46 -18.18 12.28
CA TRP A 159 11.15 -19.38 12.76
C TRP A 159 12.10 -19.13 13.93
N GLU A 160 12.56 -17.88 14.15
CA GLU A 160 13.39 -17.50 15.30
C GLU A 160 12.54 -17.32 16.57
N ASN A 161 11.22 -17.30 16.43
CA ASN A 161 10.27 -17.08 17.52
C ASN A 161 9.46 -18.38 17.72
N ASN A 162 9.23 -18.80 18.97
CA ASN A 162 8.49 -20.02 19.32
C ASN A 162 6.96 -19.90 19.08
N GLY A 163 6.57 -19.46 17.88
CA GLY A 163 5.21 -19.10 17.52
C GLY A 163 4.92 -17.62 17.81
N ILE A 164 4.35 -16.93 16.82
CA ILE A 164 3.84 -15.55 16.96
C ILE A 164 2.38 -15.57 16.55
N GLY A 165 1.50 -15.09 17.43
CA GLY A 165 0.09 -14.85 17.09
C GLY A 165 -0.07 -13.62 16.20
N THR A 166 -1.14 -13.58 15.40
CA THR A 166 -1.48 -12.38 14.63
C THR A 166 -2.99 -12.22 14.49
N GLU A 167 -3.45 -10.99 14.68
CA GLU A 167 -4.86 -10.62 14.50
C GLU A 167 -5.08 -10.17 13.05
N ILE A 168 -5.56 -11.09 12.22
CA ILE A 168 -5.80 -10.84 10.78
C ILE A 168 -6.74 -9.65 10.57
N GLN A 169 -7.77 -9.47 11.43
CA GLN A 169 -8.70 -8.36 11.29
C GLN A 169 -8.03 -7.02 11.57
N SER A 170 -7.21 -6.91 12.62
CA SER A 170 -6.47 -5.69 12.96
C SER A 170 -5.49 -5.30 11.85
N ILE A 171 -4.84 -6.28 11.19
CA ILE A 171 -4.01 -6.04 10.00
C ILE A 171 -4.83 -5.49 8.84
N ARG A 172 -5.93 -6.16 8.48
CA ARG A 172 -6.76 -5.75 7.34
C ARG A 172 -7.36 -4.36 7.57
N TYR A 173 -7.81 -4.08 8.79
CA TYR A 173 -8.30 -2.78 9.19
C TYR A 173 -7.22 -1.71 9.01
N THR A 174 -6.04 -1.91 9.60
CA THR A 174 -4.93 -0.93 9.52
C THR A 174 -4.50 -0.69 8.07
N MET A 175 -4.44 -1.73 7.26
CA MET A 175 -4.12 -1.63 5.82
C MET A 175 -5.16 -0.81 5.06
N HIS A 176 -6.46 -1.03 5.32
CA HIS A 176 -7.53 -0.26 4.68
C HIS A 176 -7.50 1.20 5.11
N VAL A 177 -7.30 1.49 6.41
CA VAL A 177 -7.15 2.85 6.93
C VAL A 177 -5.99 3.57 6.24
N ALA A 178 -4.83 2.93 6.14
CA ALA A 178 -3.65 3.52 5.53
C ALA A 178 -3.85 3.82 4.03
N HIS A 179 -4.49 2.90 3.30
CA HIS A 179 -4.88 3.11 1.91
C HIS A 179 -5.81 4.32 1.76
N GLU A 180 -6.93 4.36 2.48
CA GLU A 180 -7.92 5.44 2.39
C GLU A 180 -7.32 6.80 2.77
N ALA A 181 -6.51 6.84 3.83
CA ALA A 181 -5.81 8.05 4.23
C ALA A 181 -4.86 8.54 3.13
N CYS A 182 -4.12 7.63 2.50
CA CYS A 182 -3.20 7.99 1.42
C CYS A 182 -3.95 8.50 0.17
N CYS A 183 -5.10 7.91 -0.19
CA CYS A 183 -5.94 8.41 -1.27
C CYS A 183 -6.39 9.85 -1.01
N ARG A 184 -6.93 10.13 0.18
CA ARG A 184 -7.36 11.48 0.57
C ARG A 184 -6.22 12.50 0.52
N VAL A 185 -5.03 12.10 0.98
CA VAL A 185 -3.84 12.96 0.93
C VAL A 185 -3.46 13.26 -0.52
N ARG A 186 -3.42 12.24 -1.39
CA ARG A 186 -3.11 12.39 -2.81
C ARG A 186 -4.10 13.31 -3.54
N ASP A 187 -5.39 13.21 -3.22
CA ASP A 187 -6.40 14.11 -3.78
C ASP A 187 -6.19 15.56 -3.30
N SER A 188 -5.76 15.74 -2.04
CA SER A 188 -5.55 17.07 -1.44
C SER A 188 -4.30 17.82 -1.91
N ILE A 189 -3.35 17.15 -2.57
CA ILE A 189 -2.10 17.75 -3.08
C ILE A 189 -2.10 17.91 -4.61
N LYS A 190 -3.10 17.35 -5.29
CA LYS A 190 -3.32 17.53 -6.74
C LYS A 190 -4.24 18.72 -7.05
N THR A 191 -4.79 19.36 -6.02
CA THR A 191 -5.61 20.57 -6.07
C THR A 191 -4.78 21.79 -5.69
#